data_AF-C1LIS5-F1
#
_entry.id   AF-C1LIS5-F1
#
_cell.length_a   1.000
_cell.length_b   1.000
_cell.length_c   1.000
_cell.angle_alpha   90.00
_cell.angle_beta   90.00
_cell.angle_gamma   90.00
#
_symmetry.space_group_name_H-M   'P 1'
#
loop_
_entity.id
_entity.type
_entity.pdbx_description
1 polymer ?
#
loop_
_entity_poly.entity_id
_entity_poly.type
_entity_poly.pdbx_seq_one_letter_code
_entity_poly.pdbx_strand_id
1 'polypeptide(L)'
;MLSIVFFVSGYYPVILGWCIYYLYLSCTLSSLPTTEEAGSEIFSNFTQHSYWPVFTQVLAVALSGICLLGGIKWIEKVNMVLVPLLLAIVIFTFAWSLTRQYAEVGITFLFTPSWSSLLDPSMWIAAAGQNAFDTNAGMAVLATYSTFMSRDSRIISYSFLIPIVNNLVSFFASITIFSTVFSTIIQTNPTATRSAIVRIMKTAGPGSTGLTFTWIPVLFSKVGVVGRVLCVLFFLCLVFAGVSSLLSLTQVHVLAMKEFNGESMNSNKL
;
A
#
# COMPACT_ATOMS: atom_id res chain seq x y z
N MET A 1 -1.01 -23.50 -5.07
CA MET A 1 -1.42 -22.08 -5.23
C MET A 1 -2.37 -21.66 -4.12
N LEU A 2 -3.55 -22.29 -3.96
CA LEU A 2 -4.54 -21.89 -2.94
C LEU A 2 -4.00 -21.78 -1.51
N SER A 3 -3.17 -22.75 -1.06
CA SER A 3 -2.58 -22.69 0.29
C SER A 3 -1.73 -21.43 0.53
N ILE A 4 -1.00 -20.96 -0.49
CA ILE A 4 -0.17 -19.75 -0.37
C ILE A 4 -1.08 -18.52 -0.22
N VAL A 5 -2.09 -18.40 -1.08
CA VAL A 5 -3.06 -17.29 -1.03
C VAL A 5 -3.81 -17.30 0.31
N PHE A 6 -4.13 -18.47 0.85
CA PHE A 6 -4.77 -18.61 2.16
C PHE A 6 -3.92 -18.02 3.28
N PHE A 7 -2.63 -18.36 3.34
CA PHE A 7 -1.73 -17.79 4.35
C PHE A 7 -1.56 -16.28 4.18
N VAL A 8 -1.49 -15.79 2.93
CA VAL A 8 -1.44 -14.34 2.66
C VAL A 8 -2.72 -13.66 3.14
N SER A 9 -3.89 -14.18 2.79
CA SER A 9 -5.18 -13.68 3.26
C SER A 9 -5.36 -13.75 4.78
N GLY A 10 -4.57 -14.57 5.48
CA GLY A 10 -4.59 -14.63 6.94
C GLY A 10 -3.97 -13.40 7.63
N TYR A 11 -2.79 -12.95 7.16
CA TYR A 11 -2.11 -11.80 7.76
C TYR A 11 -2.44 -10.47 7.09
N TYR A 12 -2.87 -10.47 5.82
CA TYR A 12 -3.14 -9.24 5.08
C TYR A 12 -4.20 -8.32 5.72
N PRO A 13 -5.33 -8.84 6.27
CA PRO A 13 -6.30 -8.02 6.99
C PRO A 13 -5.73 -7.34 8.24
N VAL A 14 -4.68 -7.89 8.85
CA VAL A 14 -4.00 -7.28 10.00
C VAL A 14 -3.32 -5.99 9.58
N ILE A 15 -2.60 -6.00 8.45
CA ILE A 15 -1.94 -4.80 7.89
C ILE A 15 -2.98 -3.76 7.48
N LEU A 16 -4.08 -4.18 6.85
CA LEU A 16 -5.18 -3.27 6.55
C LEU A 16 -5.79 -2.67 7.83
N GLY A 17 -5.91 -3.46 8.90
CA GLY A 17 -6.32 -2.99 10.22
C GLY A 17 -5.41 -1.89 10.77
N TRP A 18 -4.08 -2.02 10.60
CA TRP A 18 -3.12 -0.98 10.96
C TRP A 18 -3.39 0.31 10.18
N CYS A 19 -3.60 0.23 8.86
CA CYS A 19 -3.93 1.39 8.03
C CYS A 19 -5.24 2.07 8.47
N ILE A 20 -6.28 1.29 8.81
CA ILE A 20 -7.56 1.83 9.32
C ILE A 20 -7.35 2.54 10.66
N TYR A 21 -6.57 1.95 11.57
CA TYR A 21 -6.26 2.55 12.85
C TYR A 21 -5.51 3.88 12.69
N TYR A 22 -4.49 3.93 11.84
CA TYR A 22 -3.73 5.15 11.61
C TYR A 22 -4.52 6.22 10.85
N LEU A 23 -5.46 5.83 9.98
CA LEU A 23 -6.42 6.74 9.38
C LEU A 23 -7.28 7.39 10.47
N TYR A 24 -7.82 6.60 11.39
CA TYR A 24 -8.59 7.08 12.54
C TYR A 24 -7.78 8.03 13.42
N LEU A 25 -6.55 7.65 13.79
CA LEU A 25 -5.67 8.49 14.59
C LEU A 25 -5.32 9.81 13.90
N SER A 26 -5.06 9.78 12.59
CA SER A 26 -4.74 10.99 11.81
C SER A 26 -5.88 12.01 11.85
N CYS A 27 -7.13 11.55 11.96
CA CYS A 27 -8.31 12.39 12.07
C CYS A 27 -8.63 12.84 13.50
N THR A 28 -8.33 12.03 14.51
CA THR A 28 -8.81 12.24 15.90
C THR A 28 -7.76 12.79 16.85
N LEU A 29 -6.48 12.54 16.61
CA LEU A 29 -5.41 13.06 17.47
C LEU A 29 -5.40 14.59 17.45
N SER A 30 -5.22 15.20 18.61
CA SER A 30 -5.06 16.66 18.76
C SER A 30 -3.81 17.18 18.05
N SER A 31 -2.74 16.40 18.03
CA SER A 31 -1.49 16.64 17.28
C SER A 31 -0.88 15.33 16.80
N LEU A 32 -0.26 15.33 15.60
CA LEU A 32 0.53 14.19 15.12
C LEU A 32 1.79 14.00 15.98
N PRO A 33 2.34 12.77 16.10
CA PRO A 33 3.56 12.53 16.87
C PRO A 33 4.72 13.33 16.27
N THR A 34 5.57 13.91 17.11
CA THR A 34 6.64 14.82 16.66
C THR A 34 8.04 14.21 16.70
N THR A 35 8.20 13.06 17.35
CA THR A 35 9.48 12.33 17.47
C THR A 35 9.30 10.86 17.13
N GLU A 36 10.40 10.18 16.79
CA GLU A 36 10.41 8.75 16.48
C GLU A 36 9.91 7.92 17.67
N GLU A 37 10.28 8.29 18.89
CA GLU A 37 9.88 7.60 20.11
C GLU A 37 8.37 7.68 20.30
N ALA A 38 7.78 8.87 20.12
CA ALA A 38 6.32 9.04 20.19
C ALA A 38 5.58 8.24 19.10
N GLY A 39 6.12 8.22 17.87
CA GLY A 39 5.58 7.39 16.79
C GLY A 39 5.64 5.90 17.10
N SER A 40 6.76 5.45 17.67
CA SER A 40 7.00 4.05 18.05
C SER A 40 6.11 3.63 19.22
N GLU A 41 5.92 4.52 20.18
CA GLU A 41 5.06 4.31 21.34
C GLU A 41 3.60 4.15 20.93
N ILE A 42 3.10 4.94 19.96
CA ILE A 42 1.75 4.78 19.40
C ILE A 42 1.58 3.38 18.81
N PHE A 43 2.56 2.90 18.03
CA PHE A 43 2.50 1.57 17.43
C PHE A 43 2.60 0.46 18.48
N SER A 44 3.45 0.63 19.50
CA SER A 44 3.60 -0.32 20.60
C SER A 44 2.32 -0.41 21.44
N ASN A 45 1.70 0.72 21.78
CA ASN A 45 0.43 0.76 22.49
C ASN A 45 -0.69 0.10 21.71
N PHE A 46 -0.73 0.34 20.39
CA PHE A 46 -1.67 -0.34 19.51
C PHE A 46 -1.46 -1.85 19.51
N THR A 47 -0.22 -2.33 19.31
CA THR A 47 0.06 -3.76 19.13
C THR A 47 0.05 -4.58 20.42
N GLN A 48 0.52 -4.03 21.54
CA GLN A 48 0.79 -4.78 22.77
C GLN A 48 -0.17 -4.46 23.92
N HIS A 49 -0.76 -3.27 23.94
CA HIS A 49 -1.51 -2.77 25.09
C HIS A 49 -2.98 -2.46 24.77
N SER A 50 -3.48 -2.91 23.62
CA SER A 50 -4.84 -2.61 23.18
C SER A 50 -5.50 -3.74 22.41
N TYR A 51 -6.84 -3.73 22.40
CA TYR A 51 -7.69 -4.57 21.55
C TYR A 51 -7.90 -3.97 20.15
N TRP A 52 -7.36 -2.79 19.87
CA TRP A 52 -7.44 -2.14 18.56
C TRP A 52 -7.00 -3.03 17.38
N PRO A 53 -5.93 -3.83 17.45
CA PRO A 53 -5.52 -4.69 16.33
C PRO A 53 -6.59 -5.72 15.98
N VAL A 54 -7.18 -6.37 17.00
CA VAL A 54 -8.25 -7.36 16.80
C VAL A 54 -9.50 -6.68 16.23
N PHE A 55 -9.91 -5.54 16.80
CA PHE A 55 -11.06 -4.79 16.33
C PHE A 55 -10.93 -4.35 14.87
N THR A 56 -9.81 -3.73 14.52
CA THR A 56 -9.56 -3.23 13.15
C THR A 56 -9.36 -4.35 12.14
N GLN A 57 -8.78 -5.49 12.55
CA GLN A 57 -8.74 -6.69 11.71
C GLN A 57 -10.14 -7.24 11.44
N VAL A 58 -10.98 -7.38 12.48
CA VAL A 58 -12.38 -7.83 12.30
C VAL A 58 -13.13 -6.87 11.40
N LEU A 59 -12.93 -5.56 11.57
CA LEU A 59 -13.52 -4.55 10.69
C LEU A 59 -13.04 -4.69 9.24
N ALA A 60 -11.74 -4.89 9.00
CA ALA A 60 -11.18 -5.12 7.67
C ALA A 60 -11.81 -6.35 6.99
N VAL A 61 -11.91 -7.46 7.72
CA VAL A 61 -12.55 -8.70 7.23
C VAL A 61 -14.04 -8.48 6.96
N ALA A 62 -14.75 -7.79 7.86
CA ALA A 62 -16.18 -7.52 7.69
C ALA A 62 -16.45 -6.63 6.46
N LEU A 63 -15.67 -5.57 6.27
CA LEU A 63 -15.77 -4.68 5.10
C LEU A 63 -15.54 -5.45 3.80
N SER A 64 -14.47 -6.23 3.71
CA SER A 64 -14.21 -7.06 2.53
C SER A 64 -15.26 -8.16 2.34
N GLY A 65 -15.73 -8.78 3.43
CA GLY A 65 -16.78 -9.80 3.41
C GLY A 65 -18.10 -9.28 2.85
N ILE A 66 -18.54 -8.08 3.28
CA ILE A 66 -19.76 -7.45 2.78
C ILE A 66 -19.69 -7.22 1.26
N CYS A 67 -18.56 -6.73 0.77
CA CYS A 67 -18.35 -6.54 -0.68
C CYS A 67 -18.41 -7.87 -1.45
N LEU A 68 -17.94 -8.97 -0.86
CA LEU A 68 -17.97 -10.30 -1.47
C LEU A 68 -19.38 -10.91 -1.51
N LEU A 69 -20.29 -10.54 -0.60
CA LEU A 69 -21.68 -11.04 -0.61
C LEU A 69 -22.41 -10.71 -1.91
N GLY A 70 -22.14 -9.54 -2.50
CA GLY A 70 -22.70 -9.15 -3.80
C GLY A 70 -21.93 -9.70 -5.01
N GLY A 71 -20.92 -10.54 -4.78
CA GLY A 71 -20.10 -11.16 -5.80
C GLY A 71 -19.31 -10.16 -6.65
N ILE A 72 -18.94 -10.59 -7.87
CA ILE A 72 -18.05 -9.82 -8.74
C ILE A 72 -18.60 -8.42 -9.09
N LYS A 73 -19.93 -8.27 -9.21
CA LYS A 73 -20.58 -6.99 -9.54
C LYS A 73 -20.38 -5.93 -8.46
N TRP A 74 -20.34 -6.32 -7.18
CA TRP A 74 -20.09 -5.39 -6.08
C TRP A 74 -18.61 -5.07 -5.98
N ILE A 75 -17.74 -6.07 -6.14
CA ILE A 75 -16.28 -5.87 -6.20
C ILE A 75 -15.92 -4.87 -7.30
N GLU A 76 -16.51 -5.00 -8.49
CA GLU A 76 -16.29 -4.07 -9.60
C GLU A 76 -16.76 -2.66 -9.24
N LYS A 77 -18.00 -2.49 -8.76
CA LYS A 77 -18.54 -1.18 -8.36
C LYS A 77 -17.68 -0.49 -7.30
N VAL A 78 -17.23 -1.25 -6.30
CA VAL A 78 -16.36 -0.72 -5.24
C VAL A 78 -15.02 -0.29 -5.83
N ASN A 79 -14.38 -1.12 -6.67
CA ASN A 79 -13.10 -0.77 -7.28
C ASN A 79 -13.20 0.36 -8.32
N MET A 80 -14.32 0.52 -9.01
CA MET A 80 -14.59 1.67 -9.87
C MET A 80 -14.59 3.00 -9.11
N VAL A 81 -14.79 2.98 -7.79
CA VAL A 81 -14.68 4.17 -6.94
C VAL A 81 -13.32 4.23 -6.24
N LEU A 82 -12.87 3.13 -5.61
CA LEU A 82 -11.63 3.11 -4.84
C LEU A 82 -10.39 3.38 -5.69
N VAL A 83 -10.28 2.76 -6.87
CA VAL A 83 -9.07 2.85 -7.69
C VAL A 83 -8.88 4.27 -8.28
N PRO A 84 -9.90 4.93 -8.85
CA PRO A 84 -9.76 6.31 -9.31
C PRO A 84 -9.47 7.30 -8.18
N LEU A 85 -10.11 7.12 -7.01
CA LEU A 85 -9.83 7.96 -5.84
C LEU A 85 -8.39 7.78 -5.34
N LEU A 86 -7.92 6.54 -5.27
CA LEU A 86 -6.52 6.24 -4.95
C LEU A 86 -5.59 6.94 -5.92
N LEU A 87 -5.82 6.83 -7.23
CA LEU A 87 -5.00 7.47 -8.24
C LEU A 87 -5.02 9.00 -8.11
N ALA A 88 -6.19 9.59 -7.85
CA ALA A 88 -6.33 11.03 -7.62
C ALA A 88 -5.50 11.49 -6.41
N ILE A 89 -5.52 10.75 -5.31
CA ILE A 89 -4.70 11.02 -4.12
C ILE A 89 -3.22 10.91 -4.44
N VAL A 90 -2.79 9.86 -5.15
CA VAL A 90 -1.38 9.67 -5.55
C VAL A 90 -0.91 10.82 -6.43
N ILE A 91 -1.67 11.22 -7.44
CA ILE A 91 -1.31 12.33 -8.33
C ILE A 91 -1.26 13.66 -7.57
N PHE A 92 -2.26 13.91 -6.70
CA PHE A 92 -2.29 15.12 -5.87
C PHE A 92 -1.08 15.21 -4.95
N THR A 93 -0.79 14.13 -4.20
CA THR A 93 0.35 14.08 -3.27
C THR A 93 1.69 14.14 -4.00
N PHE A 94 1.80 13.51 -5.17
CA PHE A 94 2.94 13.64 -6.06
C PHE A 94 3.17 15.10 -6.47
N ALA A 95 2.17 15.76 -7.06
CA ALA A 95 2.29 17.16 -7.47
C ALA A 95 2.66 18.07 -6.29
N TRP A 96 2.01 17.88 -5.14
CA TRP A 96 2.35 18.61 -3.91
C TRP A 96 3.80 18.37 -3.47
N SER A 97 4.29 17.13 -3.50
CA SER A 97 5.65 16.80 -3.05
C SER A 97 6.74 17.51 -3.87
N LEU A 98 6.49 17.76 -5.16
CA LEU A 98 7.41 18.46 -6.05
C LEU A 98 7.49 19.97 -5.75
N THR A 99 6.47 20.55 -5.11
CA THR A 99 6.49 21.97 -4.72
C THR A 99 7.33 22.25 -3.47
N ARG A 100 7.82 21.20 -2.82
CA ARG A 100 8.53 21.33 -1.54
C ARG A 100 9.99 21.74 -1.75
N GLN A 101 10.46 22.66 -0.90
CA GLN A 101 11.87 23.04 -0.88
C GLN A 101 12.76 21.83 -0.55
N TYR A 102 13.85 21.63 -1.29
CA TYR A 102 14.74 20.46 -1.20
C TYR A 102 14.14 19.13 -1.71
N ALA A 103 12.98 19.15 -2.37
CA ALA A 103 12.44 17.96 -3.03
C ALA A 103 13.41 17.39 -4.08
N GLU A 104 14.11 18.28 -4.80
CA GLU A 104 15.10 17.95 -5.81
C GLU A 104 16.23 17.08 -5.26
N VAL A 105 16.60 17.23 -3.98
CA VAL A 105 17.64 16.43 -3.35
C VAL A 105 17.20 14.97 -3.22
N GLY A 106 15.94 14.73 -2.84
CA GLY A 106 15.36 13.39 -2.77
C GLY A 106 15.21 12.75 -4.14
N ILE A 107 14.79 13.52 -5.15
CA ILE A 107 14.70 13.07 -6.55
C ILE A 107 16.08 12.71 -7.08
N THR A 108 17.07 13.59 -6.94
CA THR A 108 18.45 13.30 -7.35
C THR A 108 18.96 12.05 -6.67
N PHE A 109 18.70 11.86 -5.37
CA PHE A 109 19.09 10.64 -4.68
C PHE A 109 18.44 9.39 -5.29
N LEU A 110 17.13 9.41 -5.56
CA LEU A 110 16.39 8.29 -6.15
C LEU A 110 16.94 7.89 -7.53
N PHE A 111 17.33 8.87 -8.35
CA PHE A 111 17.82 8.65 -9.71
C PHE A 111 19.34 8.59 -9.84
N THR A 112 20.09 8.63 -8.74
CA THR A 112 21.55 8.47 -8.79
C THR A 112 21.89 6.97 -8.71
N PRO A 113 22.27 6.33 -9.82
CA PRO A 113 22.57 4.90 -9.81
C PRO A 113 23.86 4.61 -9.04
N SER A 114 23.84 3.56 -8.23
CA SER A 114 25.04 2.97 -7.64
C SER A 114 25.47 1.77 -8.49
N TRP A 115 26.36 2.00 -9.47
CA TRP A 115 26.78 0.98 -10.43
C TRP A 115 27.43 -0.24 -9.77
N SER A 116 28.16 -0.04 -8.67
CA SER A 116 28.75 -1.12 -7.87
C SER A 116 27.70 -2.06 -7.29
N SER A 117 26.48 -1.56 -7.04
CA SER A 117 25.40 -2.36 -6.47
C SER A 117 24.81 -3.34 -7.49
N LEU A 118 25.00 -3.13 -8.81
CA LEU A 118 24.60 -4.10 -9.84
C LEU A 118 25.42 -5.39 -9.81
N LEU A 119 26.62 -5.34 -9.22
CA LEU A 119 27.49 -6.51 -9.03
C LEU A 119 27.05 -7.40 -7.87
N ASP A 120 26.18 -6.92 -6.99
CA ASP A 120 25.66 -7.69 -5.86
C ASP A 120 24.46 -8.55 -6.31
N PRO A 121 24.56 -9.89 -6.31
CA PRO A 121 23.45 -10.77 -6.67
C PRO A 121 22.20 -10.57 -5.80
N SER A 122 22.38 -10.12 -4.55
CA SER A 122 21.29 -9.87 -3.61
C SER A 122 20.34 -8.79 -4.11
N MET A 123 20.85 -7.81 -4.87
CA MET A 123 20.02 -6.78 -5.51
C MET A 123 19.04 -7.40 -6.51
N TRP A 124 19.53 -8.30 -7.37
CA TRP A 124 18.72 -8.92 -8.41
C TRP A 124 17.66 -9.85 -7.81
N ILE A 125 18.02 -10.57 -6.75
CA ILE A 125 17.08 -11.41 -6.00
C ILE A 125 15.98 -10.53 -5.36
N ALA A 126 16.35 -9.42 -4.73
CA ALA A 126 15.39 -8.48 -4.15
C ALA A 126 14.48 -7.85 -5.21
N ALA A 127 15.03 -7.46 -6.36
CA ALA A 127 14.27 -6.87 -7.47
C ALA A 127 13.30 -7.88 -8.10
N ALA A 128 13.75 -9.12 -8.34
CA ALA A 128 12.90 -10.19 -8.85
C ALA A 128 11.79 -10.56 -7.86
N GLY A 129 12.13 -10.66 -6.56
CA GLY A 129 11.17 -10.88 -5.49
C GLY A 129 10.12 -9.77 -5.43
N GLN A 130 10.55 -8.51 -5.42
CA GLN A 130 9.64 -7.36 -5.43
C GLN A 130 8.70 -7.41 -6.63
N ASN A 131 9.21 -7.63 -7.84
CA ASN A 131 8.38 -7.66 -9.05
C ASN A 131 7.36 -8.82 -9.04
N ALA A 132 7.76 -9.99 -8.54
CA ALA A 132 6.87 -11.15 -8.41
C ALA A 132 5.73 -10.90 -7.40
N PHE A 133 6.04 -10.32 -6.23
CA PHE A 133 5.02 -10.01 -5.22
C PHE A 133 4.11 -8.84 -5.65
N ASP A 134 4.68 -7.81 -6.26
CA ASP A 134 3.95 -6.61 -6.72
C ASP A 134 2.89 -6.95 -7.78
N THR A 135 3.19 -7.92 -8.65
CA THR A 135 2.24 -8.41 -9.67
C THR A 135 1.37 -9.60 -9.21
N ASN A 136 1.52 -10.06 -7.97
CA ASN A 136 0.89 -11.30 -7.46
C ASN A 136 1.16 -12.53 -8.35
N ALA A 137 2.37 -12.63 -8.90
CA ALA A 137 2.76 -13.72 -9.78
C ALA A 137 2.60 -15.08 -9.08
N GLY A 138 1.90 -16.01 -9.73
CA GLY A 138 1.67 -17.35 -9.19
C GLY A 138 0.59 -17.45 -8.09
N MET A 139 -0.13 -16.37 -7.78
CA MET A 139 -1.20 -16.37 -6.78
C MET A 139 -2.61 -16.61 -7.37
N ALA A 140 -2.71 -16.93 -8.67
CA ALA A 140 -3.96 -17.17 -9.40
C ALA A 140 -5.00 -16.01 -9.37
N VAL A 141 -4.63 -14.83 -8.86
CA VAL A 141 -5.51 -13.65 -8.82
C VAL A 141 -5.93 -13.24 -10.23
N LEU A 142 -4.98 -13.00 -11.12
CA LEU A 142 -5.29 -12.61 -12.51
C LEU A 142 -6.08 -13.70 -13.26
N ALA A 143 -5.77 -14.98 -13.02
CA ALA A 143 -6.53 -16.09 -13.59
C ALA A 143 -7.99 -16.07 -13.11
N THR A 144 -8.21 -15.86 -11.81
CA THR A 144 -9.55 -15.73 -11.20
C THR A 144 -10.34 -14.59 -11.83
N TYR A 145 -9.73 -13.42 -12.07
CA TYR A 145 -10.44 -12.32 -12.71
C TYR A 145 -10.69 -12.55 -14.21
N SER A 146 -9.80 -13.27 -14.89
CA SER A 146 -9.96 -13.59 -16.31
C SER A 146 -11.20 -14.44 -16.60
N THR A 147 -11.67 -15.25 -15.66
CA THR A 147 -12.88 -16.07 -15.84
C THR A 147 -14.17 -15.26 -15.93
N PHE A 148 -14.16 -14.02 -15.43
CA PHE A 148 -15.30 -13.10 -15.50
C PHE A 148 -15.28 -12.20 -16.74
N MET A 149 -14.20 -12.20 -17.52
CA MET A 149 -14.06 -11.38 -18.71
C MET A 149 -14.81 -11.99 -19.91
N SER A 150 -15.34 -11.14 -20.78
CA SER A 150 -15.94 -11.56 -22.05
C SER A 150 -14.89 -12.12 -23.01
N ARG A 151 -15.28 -13.03 -23.92
CA ARG A 151 -14.36 -13.66 -24.90
C ARG A 151 -13.70 -12.66 -25.85
N ASP A 152 -14.38 -11.55 -26.13
CA ASP A 152 -13.89 -10.49 -27.03
C ASP A 152 -12.96 -9.49 -26.34
N SER A 153 -12.63 -9.72 -25.06
CA SER A 153 -11.71 -8.86 -24.33
C SER A 153 -10.28 -8.96 -24.88
N ARG A 154 -9.61 -7.81 -25.00
CA ARG A 154 -8.21 -7.73 -25.47
C ARG A 154 -7.23 -8.15 -24.37
N ILE A 155 -7.28 -9.42 -23.96
CA ILE A 155 -6.46 -9.98 -22.87
C ILE A 155 -4.98 -9.63 -23.04
N ILE A 156 -4.43 -9.75 -24.26
CA ILE A 156 -3.02 -9.43 -24.53
C ILE A 156 -2.71 -7.96 -24.17
N SER A 157 -3.57 -7.02 -24.56
CA SER A 157 -3.39 -5.60 -24.24
C SER A 157 -3.45 -5.36 -22.74
N TYR A 158 -4.38 -5.99 -22.02
CA TYR A 158 -4.48 -5.86 -20.55
C TYR A 158 -3.28 -6.46 -19.83
N SER A 159 -2.73 -7.57 -20.32
CA SER A 159 -1.53 -8.21 -19.75
C SER A 159 -0.30 -7.31 -19.78
N PHE A 160 -0.20 -6.38 -20.74
CA PHE A 160 0.86 -5.36 -20.75
C PHE A 160 0.49 -4.11 -19.98
N LEU A 161 -0.76 -3.64 -20.11
CA LEU A 161 -1.19 -2.38 -19.53
C LEU A 161 -1.21 -2.43 -18.00
N ILE A 162 -1.70 -3.51 -17.40
CA ILE A 162 -1.84 -3.64 -15.94
C ILE A 162 -0.48 -3.51 -15.24
N PRO A 163 0.59 -4.26 -15.59
CA PRO A 163 1.89 -4.11 -14.97
C PRO A 163 2.54 -2.74 -15.23
N ILE A 164 2.35 -2.14 -16.41
CA ILE A 164 2.88 -0.80 -16.71
C ILE A 164 2.25 0.23 -15.79
N VAL A 165 0.93 0.25 -15.67
CA VAL A 165 0.22 1.18 -14.78
C VAL A 165 0.61 0.95 -13.33
N ASN A 166 0.73 -0.31 -12.90
CA ASN A 166 1.21 -0.66 -11.57
C ASN A 166 2.61 -0.05 -11.29
N ASN A 167 3.56 -0.24 -12.20
CA ASN A 167 4.90 0.33 -12.07
C ASN A 167 4.89 1.86 -12.08
N LEU A 168 4.01 2.50 -12.86
CA LEU A 168 3.86 3.96 -12.87
C LEU A 168 3.34 4.49 -11.53
N VAL A 169 2.40 3.81 -10.89
CA VAL A 169 1.92 4.18 -9.56
C VAL A 169 3.03 4.03 -8.53
N SER A 170 3.77 2.90 -8.55
CA SER A 170 4.95 2.69 -7.70
C SER A 170 6.02 3.76 -7.92
N PHE A 171 6.21 4.18 -9.18
CA PHE A 171 7.12 5.26 -9.55
C PHE A 171 6.70 6.60 -8.95
N PHE A 172 5.44 7.02 -9.12
CA PHE A 172 4.95 8.26 -8.51
C PHE A 172 4.99 8.21 -6.98
N ALA A 173 4.65 7.08 -6.37
CA ALA A 173 4.75 6.90 -4.93
C ALA A 173 6.21 7.04 -4.46
N SER A 174 7.17 6.43 -5.15
CA SER A 174 8.59 6.56 -4.81
C SER A 174 9.07 8.01 -4.85
N ILE A 175 8.79 8.75 -5.93
CA ILE A 175 9.18 10.17 -6.03
C ILE A 175 8.52 10.98 -4.90
N THR A 176 7.25 10.72 -4.62
CA THR A 176 6.50 11.40 -3.55
C THR A 176 7.16 11.19 -2.20
N ILE A 177 7.48 9.94 -1.85
CA ILE A 177 8.11 9.58 -0.58
C ILE A 177 9.52 10.17 -0.48
N PHE A 178 10.37 9.97 -1.49
CA PHE A 178 11.75 10.48 -1.48
C PHE A 178 11.78 12.02 -1.38
N SER A 179 10.97 12.72 -2.18
CA SER A 179 10.87 14.19 -2.14
C SER A 179 10.41 14.68 -0.77
N THR A 180 9.35 14.07 -0.23
CA THR A 180 8.75 14.50 1.05
C THR A 180 9.69 14.24 2.23
N VAL A 181 10.30 13.05 2.30
CA VAL A 181 11.19 12.66 3.41
C VAL A 181 12.44 13.54 3.44
N PHE A 182 13.13 13.69 2.30
CA PHE A 182 14.33 14.53 2.22
C PHE A 182 14.02 15.98 2.50
N SER A 183 12.97 16.53 1.86
CA SER A 183 12.54 17.91 2.08
C SER A 183 12.27 18.20 3.55
N THR A 184 11.50 17.32 4.20
CA THR A 184 11.08 17.50 5.60
C THR A 184 12.27 17.40 6.55
N ILE A 185 13.15 16.41 6.38
CA ILE A 185 14.28 16.22 7.29
C ILE A 185 15.32 17.33 7.11
N ILE A 186 15.62 17.76 5.89
CA ILE A 186 16.58 18.85 5.65
C ILE A 186 16.08 20.16 6.27
N GLN A 187 14.77 20.45 6.15
CA GLN A 187 14.18 21.66 6.75
C GLN A 187 14.19 21.63 8.28
N THR A 188 14.00 20.45 8.89
CA THR A 188 13.87 20.32 10.35
C THR A 188 15.19 20.02 11.05
N ASN A 189 16.14 19.42 10.35
CA ASN A 189 17.47 19.13 10.83
C ASN A 189 18.49 19.36 9.68
N PRO A 190 18.96 20.62 9.50
CA PRO A 190 19.90 20.97 8.44
C PRO A 190 21.25 20.24 8.54
N THR A 191 21.59 19.70 9.71
CA THR A 191 22.82 18.93 9.93
C THR A 191 22.68 17.44 9.61
N ALA A 192 21.49 16.99 9.22
CA ALA A 192 21.25 15.60 8.87
C ALA A 192 22.03 15.19 7.62
N THR A 193 22.82 14.13 7.73
CA THR A 193 23.54 13.55 6.60
C THR A 193 22.58 12.76 5.72
N ARG A 194 22.88 12.66 4.41
CA ARG A 194 22.10 11.82 3.48
C ARG A 194 21.99 10.37 3.96
N SER A 195 23.06 9.84 4.58
CA SER A 195 23.06 8.49 5.14
C SER A 195 22.09 8.33 6.31
N ALA A 196 21.90 9.36 7.15
CA ALA A 196 20.90 9.36 8.21
C ALA A 196 19.47 9.36 7.65
N ILE A 197 19.20 10.16 6.61
CA ILE A 197 17.90 10.18 5.91
C ILE A 197 17.59 8.81 5.30
N VAL A 198 18.57 8.21 4.61
CA VAL A 198 18.43 6.88 4.01
C VAL A 198 18.21 5.80 5.07
N ARG A 199 18.83 5.93 6.26
CA ARG A 199 18.56 5.02 7.38
C ARG A 199 17.09 5.05 7.76
N ILE A 200 16.50 6.24 7.93
CA ILE A 200 15.07 6.41 8.25
C ILE A 200 14.19 5.73 7.19
N MET A 201 14.51 5.94 5.91
CA MET A 201 13.77 5.32 4.79
C MET A 201 13.92 3.80 4.73
N LYS A 202 15.06 3.28 5.20
CA LYS A 202 15.35 1.85 5.30
C LYS A 202 15.00 1.26 6.67
N THR A 203 14.42 2.05 7.58
CA THR A 203 14.02 1.55 8.90
C THR A 203 12.90 0.54 8.72
N ALA A 204 13.27 -0.72 8.62
CA ALA A 204 12.38 -1.85 8.69
C ALA A 204 12.19 -2.18 10.17
N GLY A 205 11.17 -1.59 10.80
CA GLY A 205 10.63 -2.13 12.04
C GLY A 205 10.08 -3.55 11.82
N PRO A 206 9.71 -4.29 12.87
CA PRO A 206 9.07 -5.61 12.73
C PRO A 206 7.89 -5.55 11.75
N GLY A 207 7.92 -6.35 10.67
CA GLY A 207 6.88 -6.36 9.65
C GLY A 207 6.83 -5.14 8.72
N SER A 208 7.97 -4.48 8.45
CA SER A 208 8.07 -3.28 7.59
C SER A 208 7.28 -2.07 8.12
N THR A 209 7.15 -1.97 9.44
CA THR A 209 6.31 -0.95 10.11
C THR A 209 6.97 0.40 10.29
N GLY A 210 8.31 0.45 10.19
CA GLY A 210 9.11 1.62 10.58
C GLY A 210 8.79 2.87 9.76
N LEU A 211 8.99 2.85 8.45
CA LEU A 211 8.72 4.04 7.64
C LEU A 211 7.24 4.46 7.72
N THR A 212 6.33 3.55 7.37
CA THR A 212 4.90 3.86 7.20
C THR A 212 4.19 4.24 8.49
N PHE A 213 4.38 3.48 9.58
CA PHE A 213 3.57 3.64 10.79
C PHE A 213 4.30 4.41 11.90
N THR A 214 5.63 4.49 11.87
CA THR A 214 6.39 5.30 12.83
C THR A 214 6.76 6.65 12.22
N TRP A 215 7.44 6.66 11.08
CA TRP A 215 8.07 7.87 10.55
C TRP A 215 7.14 8.76 9.72
N ILE A 216 6.23 8.23 8.91
CA ILE A 216 5.33 9.06 8.09
C ILE A 216 4.48 10.02 8.94
N PRO A 217 3.83 9.60 10.03
CA PRO A 217 3.13 10.53 10.92
C PRO A 217 4.04 11.60 11.50
N VAL A 218 5.27 11.23 11.86
CA VAL A 218 6.29 12.13 12.41
C VAL A 218 6.72 13.16 11.38
N LEU A 219 7.00 12.75 10.15
CA LEU A 219 7.38 13.63 9.06
C LEU A 219 6.25 14.60 8.72
N PHE A 220 5.02 14.11 8.62
CA PHE A 220 3.88 14.98 8.34
C PHE A 220 3.58 15.96 9.48
N SER A 221 3.88 15.64 10.74
CA SER A 221 3.77 16.61 11.84
C SER A 221 4.57 17.90 11.59
N LYS A 222 5.71 17.79 10.88
CA LYS A 222 6.63 18.90 10.60
C LYS A 222 6.14 19.84 9.50
N VAL A 223 5.15 19.41 8.72
CA VAL A 223 4.51 20.21 7.67
C VAL A 223 3.37 21.07 8.24
N GLY A 224 3.02 20.89 9.52
CA GLY A 224 1.96 21.63 10.20
C GLY A 224 0.56 21.12 9.83
N VAL A 225 -0.41 22.03 9.71
CA VAL A 225 -1.83 21.68 9.49
C VAL A 225 -2.04 20.91 8.18
N VAL A 226 -1.37 21.33 7.11
CA VAL A 226 -1.41 20.63 5.81
C VAL A 226 -0.85 19.21 5.95
N GLY A 227 0.14 19.02 6.82
CA GLY A 227 0.70 17.72 7.16
C GLY A 227 -0.34 16.73 7.68
N ARG A 228 -1.25 17.16 8.55
CA ARG A 228 -2.36 16.30 8.99
C ARG A 228 -3.23 15.84 7.82
N VAL A 229 -3.60 16.75 6.92
CA VAL A 229 -4.42 16.40 5.74
C VAL A 229 -3.69 15.37 4.88
N LEU A 230 -2.39 15.55 4.66
CA LEU A 230 -1.57 14.60 3.89
C LEU A 230 -1.44 13.24 4.58
N CYS A 231 -1.33 13.23 5.91
CA CYS A 231 -1.32 11.99 6.70
C CYS A 231 -2.63 11.22 6.56
N VAL A 232 -3.78 11.92 6.64
CA VAL A 232 -5.11 11.34 6.38
C VAL A 232 -5.19 10.78 4.97
N LEU A 233 -4.81 11.56 3.95
CA LEU A 233 -4.84 11.12 2.55
C LEU A 233 -3.92 9.91 2.31
N PHE A 234 -2.74 9.88 2.93
CA PHE A 234 -1.80 8.77 2.83
C PHE A 234 -2.37 7.48 3.39
N PHE A 235 -2.89 7.48 4.63
CA PHE A 235 -3.49 6.27 5.21
C PHE A 235 -4.81 5.90 4.54
N LEU A 236 -5.58 6.87 4.05
CA LEU A 236 -6.78 6.61 3.24
C LEU A 236 -6.42 5.87 1.95
N CYS A 237 -5.35 6.31 1.27
CA CYS A 237 -4.80 5.65 0.09
C CYS A 237 -4.38 4.20 0.41
N LEU A 238 -3.70 3.97 1.54
CA LEU A 238 -3.33 2.62 1.97
C LEU A 238 -4.54 1.74 2.32
N VAL A 239 -5.58 2.31 2.91
CA VAL A 239 -6.84 1.60 3.17
C VAL A 239 -7.52 1.21 1.84
N PHE A 240 -7.61 2.11 0.88
CA PHE A 240 -8.18 1.81 -0.44
C PHE A 240 -7.39 0.72 -1.18
N ALA A 241 -6.06 0.85 -1.19
CA ALA A 241 -5.17 -0.16 -1.75
C ALA A 241 -5.37 -1.52 -1.07
N GLY A 242 -5.35 -1.55 0.26
CA GLY A 242 -5.50 -2.76 1.05
C GLY A 242 -6.87 -3.43 0.89
N VAL A 243 -7.97 -2.66 0.86
CA VAL A 243 -9.31 -3.22 0.63
C VAL A 243 -9.38 -3.85 -0.77
N SER A 244 -8.93 -3.16 -1.81
CA SER A 244 -8.97 -3.67 -3.18
C SER A 244 -8.17 -4.97 -3.35
N SER A 245 -7.00 -5.06 -2.72
CA SER A 245 -6.16 -6.26 -2.68
C SER A 245 -6.74 -7.40 -1.84
N LEU A 246 -7.34 -7.10 -0.69
CA LEU A 246 -7.96 -8.13 0.14
C LEU A 246 -9.17 -8.76 -0.56
N LEU A 247 -9.95 -7.95 -1.30
CA LEU A 247 -11.04 -8.44 -2.14
C LEU A 247 -10.51 -9.39 -3.22
N SER A 248 -9.43 -9.02 -3.90
CA SER A 248 -8.86 -9.83 -4.98
C SER A 248 -8.29 -11.17 -4.50
N LEU A 249 -7.57 -11.17 -3.38
CA LEU A 249 -7.05 -12.38 -2.75
C LEU A 249 -8.15 -13.31 -2.23
N THR A 250 -9.20 -12.74 -1.63
CA THR A 250 -10.31 -13.53 -1.08
C THR A 250 -11.18 -14.11 -2.21
N GLN A 251 -11.34 -13.39 -3.32
CA GLN A 251 -12.10 -13.85 -4.48
C GLN A 251 -11.53 -15.14 -5.10
N VAL A 252 -10.22 -15.35 -5.03
CA VAL A 252 -9.57 -16.62 -5.46
C VAL A 252 -10.14 -17.81 -4.69
N HIS A 253 -10.35 -17.67 -3.39
CA HIS A 253 -10.89 -18.73 -2.53
C HIS A 253 -12.37 -18.96 -2.79
N VAL A 254 -13.14 -17.87 -2.95
CA VAL A 254 -14.57 -17.96 -3.27
C VAL A 254 -14.78 -18.72 -4.57
N LEU A 255 -13.98 -18.42 -5.60
CA LEU A 255 -14.08 -19.11 -6.89
C LEU A 255 -13.71 -20.59 -6.76
N ALA A 256 -12.58 -20.89 -6.12
CA ALA A 256 -12.15 -22.28 -5.94
C ALA A 256 -13.18 -23.13 -5.19
N MET A 257 -13.80 -22.60 -4.12
CA MET A 257 -14.84 -23.31 -3.38
C MET A 257 -16.10 -23.56 -4.22
N LYS A 258 -16.50 -22.60 -5.07
CA LYS A 258 -17.63 -22.79 -6.00
C LYS A 258 -17.35 -23.89 -7.03
N GLU A 259 -16.14 -23.93 -7.57
CA GLU A 259 -15.72 -24.99 -8.48
C GLU A 259 -15.69 -26.36 -7.81
N PHE A 260 -15.17 -26.47 -6.57
CA PHE A 260 -15.19 -27.72 -5.80
C PHE A 260 -16.61 -28.23 -5.53
N ASN A 261 -17.56 -27.32 -5.32
CA ASN A 261 -18.97 -27.66 -5.09
C ASN A 261 -19.75 -27.92 -6.39
N GLY A 262 -19.13 -27.83 -7.57
CA GLY A 262 -19.77 -28.07 -8.86
C GLY A 262 -20.74 -26.96 -9.30
N GLU A 263 -20.65 -25.76 -8.73
CA GLU A 263 -21.51 -24.63 -9.11
C GLU A 263 -21.09 -24.06 -10.48
N SER A 264 -22.04 -23.93 -11.40
CA SER A 264 -21.81 -23.36 -12.74
C SER A 264 -21.50 -21.86 -12.67
N MET A 265 -20.34 -21.47 -13.21
CA MET A 265 -19.89 -20.07 -13.29
C MET A 265 -20.69 -19.19 -14.27
N ASN A 266 -21.64 -19.75 -15.02
CA ASN A 266 -22.28 -19.06 -16.15
C ASN A 266 -23.23 -17.91 -15.76
N SER A 267 -23.61 -17.74 -14.49
CA SER A 267 -24.58 -16.70 -14.07
C SER A 267 -23.96 -15.35 -13.70
N ASN A 268 -22.62 -15.22 -13.69
CA ASN A 268 -21.92 -14.04 -13.14
C ASN A 268 -20.90 -13.41 -14.11
N LYS A 269 -21.05 -13.59 -15.42
CA LYS A 269 -20.23 -12.84 -16.38
C LYS A 269 -20.61 -11.36 -16.33
N LEU A 270 -19.58 -10.51 -16.39
CA LEU A 270 -19.72 -9.07 -16.60
C LEU A 270 -20.05 -8.80 -18.07
#